data_AF-A0A1V3Q1T9-F1
#
_entry.id   AF-A0A1V3Q1T9-F1
#
_cell.length_a   1.000
_cell.length_b   1.000
_cell.length_c   1.000
_cell.angle_alpha   90.00
_cell.angle_beta   90.00
_cell.angle_gamma   90.00
#
_symmetry.space_group_name_H-M   'P 1'
#
loop_
_entity.id
_entity.type
_entity.pdbx_description
1 polymer ?
#
loop_
_entity_poly.entity_id
_entity_poly.type
_entity_poly.pdbx_seq_one_letter_code
_entity_poly.pdbx_strand_id
1 'polypeptide(L)'
;MLQPTLITHPVSCLCELIMHRILQFVVLALLVVQGACHRAASSTVLPTLDWQTSPLDLNLRGMNGDRYRFRCPSGKPRAGSVTGSGLYTDASSICGAAVHAGAIDAQRGGIVTIQILPGQPGYHGSMQNFLRSSDYPHPWSGSFAVLATPDFDASARR
;
A
#
# COMPACT_ATOMS: atom_id res chain seq x y z
N MET A 1 -55.10 14.20 71.31
CA MET A 1 -53.76 14.49 70.77
C MET A 1 -53.18 13.18 70.27
N LEU A 2 -53.30 12.88 68.98
CA LEU A 2 -52.77 11.66 68.34
C LEU A 2 -52.11 12.13 67.04
N GLN A 3 -50.78 12.01 66.96
CA GLN A 3 -50.01 12.26 65.74
C GLN A 3 -50.02 10.98 64.87
N PRO A 4 -50.13 11.09 63.54
CA PRO A 4 -49.92 9.95 62.66
C PRO A 4 -48.42 9.79 62.35
N THR A 5 -47.88 8.62 62.70
CA THR A 5 -46.54 8.18 62.26
C THR A 5 -46.60 7.74 60.81
N LEU A 6 -45.96 8.49 59.91
CA LEU A 6 -45.71 8.12 58.52
C LEU A 6 -44.66 7.02 58.46
N ILE A 7 -45.09 5.83 58.04
CA ILE A 7 -44.23 4.69 57.72
C ILE A 7 -43.70 4.94 56.29
N THR A 8 -42.47 5.38 56.15
CA THR A 8 -41.76 5.45 54.87
C THR A 8 -41.20 4.07 54.53
N HIS A 9 -41.65 3.47 53.42
CA HIS A 9 -41.22 2.15 52.98
C HIS A 9 -39.82 2.18 52.33
N PRO A 10 -38.93 1.20 52.60
CA PRO A 10 -37.56 1.13 52.07
C PRO A 10 -37.45 0.68 50.59
N VAL A 11 -38.56 0.40 49.91
CA VAL A 11 -38.57 -0.22 48.57
C VAL A 11 -38.21 0.72 47.43
N SER A 12 -38.37 2.05 47.58
CA SER A 12 -38.05 3.01 46.51
C SER A 12 -36.55 3.14 46.24
N CYS A 13 -35.71 2.94 47.27
CA CYS A 13 -34.26 3.06 47.13
C CYS A 13 -33.64 1.87 46.37
N LEU A 14 -34.21 0.66 46.56
CA LEU A 14 -33.75 -0.55 45.88
C LEU A 14 -33.95 -0.48 44.36
N CYS A 15 -35.05 0.11 43.89
CA CYS A 15 -35.38 0.21 42.46
C CYS A 15 -34.46 1.20 41.72
N GLU A 16 -34.14 2.35 42.32
CA GLU A 16 -33.22 3.34 41.75
C GLU A 16 -31.77 2.81 41.67
N LEU A 17 -31.32 2.07 42.69
CA LEU A 17 -30.02 1.40 42.71
C LEU A 17 -29.92 0.30 41.64
N ILE A 18 -30.98 -0.49 41.44
CA ILE A 18 -31.04 -1.50 40.37
C ILE A 18 -30.99 -0.84 39.00
N MET A 19 -31.73 0.25 38.78
CA MET A 19 -31.73 0.99 37.52
C MET A 19 -30.37 1.63 37.21
N HIS A 20 -29.68 2.17 38.22
CA HIS A 20 -28.33 2.76 38.05
C HIS A 20 -27.28 1.70 37.71
N ARG A 21 -27.36 0.50 38.32
CA ARG A 21 -26.49 -0.63 37.99
C ARG A 21 -26.76 -1.17 36.59
N ILE A 22 -28.02 -1.30 36.19
CA ILE A 22 -28.40 -1.71 34.82
C ILE A 22 -27.87 -0.69 33.79
N LEU A 23 -28.02 0.61 34.06
CA LEU A 23 -27.49 1.67 33.18
C LEU A 23 -25.96 1.60 33.05
N GLN A 24 -25.24 1.35 34.15
CA GLN A 24 -23.78 1.16 34.12
C GLN A 24 -23.35 -0.07 33.32
N PHE A 25 -24.05 -1.20 33.44
CA PHE A 25 -23.77 -2.40 32.64
C PHE A 25 -24.04 -2.20 31.15
N VAL A 26 -25.12 -1.50 30.79
CA VAL A 26 -25.47 -1.19 29.39
C VAL A 26 -24.42 -0.25 28.77
N VAL A 27 -23.96 0.77 29.50
CA VAL A 27 -22.90 1.69 29.02
C VAL A 27 -21.57 0.96 28.83
N LEU A 28 -21.17 0.09 29.75
CA LEU A 28 -19.95 -0.71 29.62
C LEU A 28 -20.03 -1.68 28.43
N ALA A 29 -21.17 -2.33 28.21
CA ALA A 29 -21.38 -3.23 27.07
C ALA A 29 -21.29 -2.49 25.72
N LEU A 30 -21.85 -1.28 25.62
CA LEU A 30 -21.75 -0.43 24.42
C LEU A 30 -20.31 0.00 24.10
N LEU A 31 -19.49 0.31 25.11
CA LEU A 31 -18.08 0.67 24.93
C LEU A 31 -17.24 -0.53 24.44
N VAL A 32 -17.55 -1.75 24.86
CA VAL A 32 -16.85 -2.97 24.41
C VAL A 32 -17.11 -3.26 22.93
N VAL A 33 -18.30 -2.95 22.41
CA VAL A 33 -18.65 -3.16 20.99
C VAL A 33 -17.89 -2.22 20.04
N GLN A 34 -17.45 -1.05 20.53
CA GLN A 34 -16.67 -0.08 19.74
C GLN A 34 -15.17 -0.46 19.60
N GLY A 35 -14.70 -1.47 20.34
CA GLY A 35 -13.31 -1.96 20.31
C GLY A 35 -12.99 -2.96 19.20
N ALA A 36 -13.98 -3.42 18.44
CA ALA A 36 -13.72 -4.26 17.26
C ALA A 36 -13.26 -3.36 16.10
N CYS A 37 -11.94 -3.21 15.97
CA CYS A 37 -11.27 -2.50 14.88
C CYS A 37 -11.94 -2.79 13.52
N HIS A 38 -12.58 -1.78 12.96
CA HIS A 38 -12.86 -1.71 11.52
C HIS A 38 -11.52 -1.56 10.78
N ARG A 39 -10.78 -2.66 10.59
CA ARG A 39 -9.82 -2.75 9.48
C ARG A 39 -10.63 -2.86 8.20
N ALA A 40 -11.17 -1.73 7.75
CA ALA A 40 -11.56 -1.58 6.36
C ALA A 40 -10.25 -1.66 5.56
N ALA A 41 -9.98 -2.82 4.96
CA ALA A 41 -8.96 -2.93 3.92
C ALA A 41 -9.46 -2.09 2.74
N SER A 42 -9.03 -0.83 2.67
CA SER A 42 -9.30 0.02 1.52
C SER A 42 -8.70 -0.65 0.28
N SER A 43 -9.57 -1.08 -0.63
CA SER A 43 -9.18 -1.49 -1.97
C SER A 43 -8.79 -0.22 -2.73
N THR A 44 -7.55 0.23 -2.58
CA THR A 44 -7.03 1.34 -3.37
C THR A 44 -6.91 0.86 -4.81
N VAL A 45 -7.72 1.44 -5.70
CA VAL A 45 -7.57 1.25 -7.14
C VAL A 45 -6.19 1.78 -7.54
N LEU A 46 -5.33 0.89 -8.04
CA LEU A 46 -4.00 1.28 -8.47
C LEU A 46 -4.06 2.09 -9.77
N PRO A 47 -3.25 3.14 -9.90
CA PRO A 47 -3.09 3.84 -11.16
C PRO A 47 -2.55 2.90 -12.24
N THR A 48 -3.19 2.90 -13.40
CA THR A 48 -2.74 2.17 -14.58
C THR A 48 -1.78 3.06 -15.38
N LEU A 49 -0.60 2.54 -15.71
CA LEU A 49 0.41 3.25 -16.49
C LEU A 49 0.31 2.92 -17.98
N ASP A 50 0.89 3.76 -18.82
CA ASP A 50 1.28 3.33 -20.16
C ASP A 50 2.71 2.75 -20.16
N TRP A 51 3.14 2.21 -21.30
CA TRP A 51 4.47 1.62 -21.45
C TRP A 51 5.62 2.64 -21.51
N GLN A 52 5.34 3.94 -21.55
CA GLN A 52 6.35 5.00 -21.64
C GLN A 52 6.57 5.69 -20.30
N THR A 53 5.60 5.62 -19.41
CA THR A 53 5.61 6.34 -18.13
C THR A 53 6.83 5.94 -17.30
N SER A 54 7.62 6.95 -16.93
CA SER A 54 8.78 6.84 -16.05
C SER A 54 8.53 7.52 -14.70
N PRO A 55 9.31 7.21 -13.66
CA PRO A 55 9.23 7.95 -12.40
C PRO A 55 9.51 9.46 -12.55
N LEU A 56 10.31 9.85 -13.55
CA LEU A 56 10.58 11.25 -13.88
C LEU A 56 9.33 11.98 -14.37
N ASP A 57 8.53 11.35 -15.24
CA ASP A 57 7.25 11.93 -15.73
C ASP A 57 6.23 12.12 -14.59
N LEU A 58 6.32 11.27 -13.57
CA LEU A 58 5.49 11.30 -12.37
C LEU A 58 6.03 12.25 -11.28
N ASN A 59 7.13 12.97 -11.54
CA ASN A 59 7.80 13.86 -10.58
C ASN A 59 8.22 13.16 -9.27
N LEU A 60 8.63 11.89 -9.34
CA LEU A 60 9.01 11.10 -8.16
C LEU A 60 10.49 11.25 -7.75
N ARG A 61 11.29 11.97 -8.55
CA ARG A 61 12.72 12.16 -8.26
C ARG A 61 12.92 12.80 -6.89
N GLY A 62 13.88 12.26 -6.12
CA GLY A 62 14.24 12.79 -4.80
C GLY A 62 13.36 12.27 -3.66
N MET A 63 12.26 11.56 -3.95
CA MET A 63 11.44 10.84 -2.97
C MET A 63 12.11 9.53 -2.53
N ASN A 64 13.42 9.60 -2.24
CA ASN A 64 14.26 8.44 -2.03
C ASN A 64 13.78 7.62 -0.83
N GLY A 65 13.62 6.32 -1.02
CA GLY A 65 13.09 5.40 -0.02
C GLY A 65 11.60 5.10 -0.18
N ASP A 66 10.83 6.02 -0.79
CA ASP A 66 9.40 5.86 -1.00
C ASP A 66 9.10 4.76 -2.03
N ARG A 67 7.94 4.12 -1.83
CA ARG A 67 7.48 2.99 -2.64
C ARG A 67 6.15 3.29 -3.27
N TYR A 68 6.06 2.99 -4.57
CA TYR A 68 4.85 3.23 -5.36
C TYR A 68 4.43 1.95 -6.06
N ARG A 69 3.12 1.74 -6.12
CA ARG A 69 2.53 0.56 -6.75
C ARG A 69 1.69 0.99 -7.95
N PHE A 70 1.90 0.33 -9.07
CA PHE A 70 1.30 0.67 -10.35
C PHE A 70 0.78 -0.56 -11.07
N ARG A 71 -0.24 -0.40 -11.89
CA ARG A 71 -0.69 -1.45 -12.80
C ARG A 71 -0.13 -1.21 -14.20
N CYS A 72 0.60 -2.19 -14.71
CA CYS A 72 1.06 -2.22 -16.10
C CYS A 72 0.05 -2.98 -16.97
N PRO A 73 -0.38 -2.42 -18.11
CA PRO A 73 -1.28 -3.08 -19.03
C PRO A 73 -0.55 -4.21 -19.77
N SER A 74 -1.33 -5.17 -20.29
CA SER A 74 -0.83 -6.12 -21.28
C SER A 74 -0.27 -5.40 -22.49
N GLY A 75 0.89 -5.81 -22.99
CA GLY A 75 1.48 -5.23 -24.18
C GLY A 75 2.92 -5.65 -24.38
N LYS A 76 3.68 -4.81 -25.09
CA LYS A 76 5.10 -5.04 -25.34
C LYS A 76 5.92 -3.82 -24.91
N PRO A 77 7.10 -4.03 -24.30
CA PRO A 77 8.04 -2.95 -24.03
C PRO A 77 8.47 -2.28 -25.33
N ARG A 78 8.71 -0.97 -25.27
CA ARG A 78 9.32 -0.25 -26.38
C ARG A 78 10.83 -0.50 -26.36
N ALA A 79 11.42 -0.73 -27.53
CA ALA A 79 12.88 -0.88 -27.63
C ALA A 79 13.59 0.37 -27.11
N GLY A 80 14.64 0.19 -26.29
CA GLY A 80 15.43 1.28 -25.73
C GLY A 80 14.76 2.09 -24.62
N SER A 81 13.61 1.66 -24.09
CA SER A 81 12.91 2.39 -23.01
C SER A 81 13.45 2.09 -21.59
N VAL A 82 14.50 1.28 -21.47
CA VAL A 82 15.04 0.84 -20.19
C VAL A 82 16.55 1.03 -20.19
N THR A 83 17.04 1.72 -19.18
CA THR A 83 18.47 1.99 -18.96
C THR A 83 18.85 1.52 -17.57
N GLY A 84 19.86 0.65 -17.49
CA GLY A 84 20.28 -0.01 -16.25
C GLY A 84 19.72 -1.42 -16.05
N SER A 85 20.18 -2.07 -14.98
CA SER A 85 19.86 -3.46 -14.61
C SER A 85 19.93 -3.58 -13.09
N GLY A 86 18.86 -4.05 -12.47
CA GLY A 86 18.68 -3.99 -11.01
C GLY A 86 18.34 -2.57 -10.52
N LEU A 87 19.26 -1.63 -10.75
CA LEU A 87 19.00 -0.19 -10.65
C LEU A 87 18.77 0.39 -12.03
N TYR A 88 17.65 1.09 -12.19
CA TYR A 88 17.26 1.74 -13.43
C TYR A 88 17.32 3.25 -13.27
N THR A 89 17.60 3.99 -14.34
CA THR A 89 17.45 5.46 -14.32
C THR A 89 15.98 5.80 -14.08
N ASP A 90 15.68 6.87 -13.36
CA ASP A 90 14.31 7.34 -13.16
C ASP A 90 13.61 7.85 -14.43
N ALA A 91 14.31 7.92 -15.57
CA ALA A 91 13.72 8.15 -16.89
C ALA A 91 13.35 6.85 -17.63
N SER A 92 13.66 5.69 -17.06
CA SER A 92 13.28 4.39 -17.65
C SER A 92 11.80 4.11 -17.47
N SER A 93 11.21 3.42 -18.45
CA SER A 93 9.83 2.92 -18.38
C SER A 93 9.65 2.01 -17.17
N ILE A 94 8.66 2.30 -16.32
CA ILE A 94 8.34 1.49 -15.14
C ILE A 94 7.97 0.06 -15.55
N CYS A 95 7.07 -0.08 -16.52
CA CYS A 95 6.62 -1.38 -17.00
C CYS A 95 7.71 -2.14 -17.76
N GLY A 96 8.54 -1.43 -18.54
CA GLY A 96 9.70 -2.02 -19.20
C GLY A 96 10.71 -2.57 -18.20
N ALA A 97 11.07 -1.77 -17.19
CA ALA A 97 11.96 -2.20 -16.11
C ALA A 97 11.39 -3.38 -15.32
N ALA A 98 10.07 -3.41 -15.11
CA ALA A 98 9.38 -4.51 -14.43
C ALA A 98 9.50 -5.83 -15.20
N VAL A 99 9.33 -5.81 -16.52
CA VAL A 99 9.55 -6.98 -17.38
C VAL A 99 11.03 -7.36 -17.39
N HIS A 100 11.93 -6.40 -17.57
CA HIS A 100 13.37 -6.65 -17.56
C HIS A 100 13.81 -7.31 -16.24
N ALA A 101 13.29 -6.86 -15.10
CA ALA A 101 13.54 -7.45 -13.78
C ALA A 101 12.85 -8.81 -13.55
N GLY A 102 11.94 -9.22 -14.43
CA GLY A 102 11.16 -10.46 -14.29
C GLY A 102 10.03 -10.38 -13.27
N ALA A 103 9.64 -9.16 -12.87
CA ALA A 103 8.55 -8.95 -11.90
C ALA A 103 7.16 -9.14 -12.52
N ILE A 104 7.02 -8.91 -13.83
CA ILE A 104 5.77 -9.13 -14.58
C ILE A 104 6.07 -9.74 -15.95
N ASP A 105 5.09 -10.43 -16.52
CA ASP A 105 5.09 -10.82 -17.92
C ASP A 105 4.47 -9.71 -18.78
N ALA A 106 5.11 -9.35 -19.89
CA ALA A 106 4.65 -8.25 -20.73
C ALA A 106 3.25 -8.51 -21.34
N GLN A 107 2.99 -9.74 -21.79
CA GLN A 107 1.73 -10.08 -22.46
C GLN A 107 0.55 -10.07 -21.50
N ARG A 108 0.78 -10.43 -20.24
CA ARG A 108 -0.24 -10.37 -19.18
C ARG A 108 -0.33 -8.99 -18.50
N GLY A 109 0.76 -8.23 -18.52
CA GLY A 109 0.93 -7.08 -17.64
C GLY A 109 0.98 -7.51 -16.18
N GLY A 110 0.58 -6.61 -15.28
CA GLY A 110 0.52 -6.96 -13.86
C GLY A 110 0.67 -5.77 -12.95
N ILE A 111 0.81 -6.04 -11.68
CA ILE A 111 1.07 -5.01 -10.68
C ILE A 111 2.55 -5.01 -10.34
N VAL A 112 3.17 -3.84 -10.41
CA VAL A 112 4.57 -3.63 -10.05
C VAL A 112 4.66 -2.70 -8.84
N THR A 113 5.64 -2.97 -7.97
CA THR A 113 6.06 -2.04 -6.93
C THR A 113 7.46 -1.56 -7.24
N ILE A 114 7.67 -0.25 -7.22
CA ILE A 114 9.00 0.36 -7.36
C ILE A 114 9.40 1.06 -6.07
N GLN A 115 10.70 1.21 -5.87
CA GLN A 115 11.28 2.08 -4.84
C GLN A 115 12.15 3.14 -5.50
N ILE A 116 11.94 4.41 -5.13
CA ILE A 116 12.75 5.52 -5.61
C ILE A 116 14.08 5.55 -4.85
N LEU A 117 15.18 5.81 -5.56
CA LEU A 117 16.53 5.75 -5.04
C LEU A 117 17.37 6.94 -5.54
N PRO A 118 18.44 7.31 -4.82
CA PRO A 118 19.39 8.31 -5.29
C PRO A 118 20.04 7.90 -6.61
N GLY A 119 20.38 8.89 -7.42
CA GLY A 119 21.12 8.73 -8.66
C GLY A 119 22.45 8.00 -8.51
N GLN A 120 22.86 7.29 -9.56
CA GLN A 120 24.13 6.58 -9.64
C GLN A 120 25.13 7.29 -10.57
N PRO A 121 26.45 7.09 -10.37
CA PRO A 121 27.48 7.61 -11.27
C PRO A 121 27.47 6.95 -12.66
N GLY A 122 26.78 5.82 -12.81
CA GLY A 122 26.56 5.12 -14.07
C GLY A 122 25.64 3.91 -13.88
N TYR A 123 25.18 3.34 -14.98
CA TYR A 123 24.25 2.21 -15.02
C TYR A 123 24.73 1.19 -16.03
N HIS A 124 24.65 -0.09 -15.64
CA HIS A 124 24.98 -1.21 -16.51
C HIS A 124 23.72 -1.80 -17.12
N GLY A 125 23.69 -1.91 -18.45
CA GLY A 125 22.63 -2.56 -19.20
C GLY A 125 22.84 -4.07 -19.27
N SER A 126 21.77 -4.82 -19.56
CA SER A 126 21.83 -6.27 -19.73
C SER A 126 20.73 -6.78 -20.66
N MET A 127 20.83 -8.06 -21.05
CA MET A 127 19.72 -8.82 -21.61
C MET A 127 19.10 -9.66 -20.51
N GLN A 128 17.86 -9.35 -20.11
CA GLN A 128 17.11 -10.14 -19.13
C GLN A 128 15.65 -10.23 -19.58
N ASN A 129 15.02 -11.40 -19.36
CA ASN A 129 13.61 -11.62 -19.66
C ASN A 129 13.21 -11.16 -21.09
N PHE A 130 14.09 -11.47 -22.06
CA PHE A 130 13.94 -11.12 -23.48
C PHE A 130 13.88 -9.61 -23.78
N LEU A 131 14.28 -8.76 -22.83
CA LEU A 131 14.33 -7.31 -22.97
C LEU A 131 15.79 -6.84 -22.84
N ARG A 132 16.25 -6.02 -23.80
CA ARG A 132 17.56 -5.35 -23.74
C ARG A 132 17.43 -4.02 -23.00
N SER A 133 18.17 -3.86 -21.90
CA SER A 133 18.43 -2.54 -21.33
C SER A 133 19.77 -1.97 -21.81
N SER A 134 19.86 -0.64 -21.79
CA SER A 134 21.04 0.11 -22.22
C SER A 134 21.96 0.43 -21.05
N ASP A 135 23.27 0.47 -21.32
CA ASP A 135 24.26 1.08 -20.44
C ASP A 135 24.14 2.61 -20.44
N TYR A 136 24.56 3.24 -19.35
CA TYR A 136 24.72 4.69 -19.26
C TYR A 136 25.93 5.02 -18.39
N PRO A 137 27.11 5.30 -18.97
CA PRO A 137 28.37 5.45 -18.23
C PRO A 137 28.58 6.85 -17.63
N HIS A 138 27.51 7.62 -17.43
CA HIS A 138 27.55 8.97 -16.88
C HIS A 138 26.63 9.10 -15.65
N PRO A 139 26.90 10.07 -14.76
CA PRO A 139 26.03 10.33 -13.62
C PRO A 139 24.61 10.70 -14.06
N TRP A 140 23.61 10.14 -13.38
CA TRP A 140 22.21 10.50 -13.56
C TRP A 140 21.56 10.77 -12.21
N SER A 141 20.70 11.78 -12.09
CA SER A 141 20.31 12.36 -10.80
C SER A 141 19.30 11.54 -9.98
N GLY A 142 18.69 10.50 -10.55
CA GLY A 142 17.71 9.68 -9.84
C GLY A 142 17.63 8.26 -10.36
N SER A 143 17.28 7.32 -9.49
CA SER A 143 17.16 5.91 -9.82
C SER A 143 15.87 5.34 -9.27
N PHE A 144 15.52 4.15 -9.73
CA PHE A 144 14.57 3.30 -9.03
C PHE A 144 14.96 1.84 -9.12
N ALA A 145 14.47 1.06 -8.18
CA ALA A 145 14.53 -0.40 -8.21
C ALA A 145 13.11 -0.96 -8.34
N VAL A 146 12.99 -2.04 -9.12
CA VAL A 146 11.78 -2.86 -9.12
C VAL A 146 11.87 -3.81 -7.94
N LEU A 147 10.90 -3.73 -7.04
CA LEU A 147 10.78 -4.69 -5.96
C LEU A 147 10.06 -5.90 -6.55
N ALA A 148 10.76 -7.03 -6.69
CA ALA A 148 10.12 -8.29 -6.98
C ALA A 148 9.01 -8.47 -5.95
N THR A 149 7.76 -8.54 -6.39
CA THR A 149 6.67 -8.86 -5.47
C THR A 149 6.88 -10.33 -5.10
N PRO A 150 7.23 -10.69 -3.84
CA PRO A 150 6.86 -12.01 -3.38
C PRO A 150 5.34 -12.06 -3.57
N ASP A 151 4.84 -13.10 -4.24
CA ASP A 151 3.42 -13.26 -4.53
C ASP A 151 2.60 -13.00 -3.26
N PHE A 152 2.09 -11.78 -3.07
CA PHE A 152 1.23 -11.46 -1.94
C PHE A 152 -0.09 -12.26 -2.03
N ASP A 153 -0.37 -12.86 -3.21
CA ASP A 153 -1.45 -13.79 -3.48
C ASP A 153 -1.12 -15.27 -3.17
N ALA A 154 0.12 -15.60 -2.80
CA ALA A 154 0.48 -16.93 -2.31
C ALA A 154 0.21 -17.08 -0.80
N SER A 155 0.28 -15.97 -0.05
CA SER A 155 -0.05 -15.93 1.39
C SER A 155 -1.55 -15.80 1.67
N ALA A 156 -2.35 -15.34 0.69
CA ALA A 156 -3.82 -15.30 0.79
C ALA A 156 -4.50 -16.62 0.37
N ARG A 157 -3.72 -17.64 0.00
CA ARG A 157 -4.17 -18.95 -0.51
C ARG A 157 -3.88 -20.12 0.46
N ARG A 158 -3.63 -19.82 1.73
CA ARG A 158 -3.57 -20.81 2.82
C ARG A 158 -4.62 -20.49 3.87
#